data_AF-A0A7J4HQU7-F1
#
_entry.id   AF-A0A7J4HQU7-F1
#
_cell.length_a   1.000
_cell.length_b   1.000
_cell.length_c   1.000
_cell.angle_alpha   90.00
_cell.angle_beta   90.00
_cell.angle_gamma   90.00
#
_symmetry.space_group_name_H-M   'P 1'
#
loop_
_entity.id
_entity.type
_entity.pdbx_description
1 polymer ?
#
loop_
_entity_poly.entity_id
_entity_poly.type
_entity_poly.pdbx_seq_one_letter_code
_entity_poly.pdbx_strand_id
1 'polypeptide(L)'
;MAGTILSNPLFVETILPFLFVFVMIFAILQKSRILGENKNQIDAIVSLVVGLIVITFSQAVGIINELMPFLAVSATIILVFLILFAMVFKEKEFEIPKGLRLGFGVLIGIAVTVAVLVSTGAWDWIVSSYEGDTNLISNTFFIIVILVAVSIALWPSKKNKDSD
;
A
#
# COMPACT_ATOMS: atom_id res chain seq x y z
N MET A 1 -35.02 10.46 1.15
CA MET A 1 -34.33 10.48 -0.16
C MET A 1 -34.14 9.04 -0.58
N ALA A 2 -34.56 8.62 -1.77
CA ALA A 2 -34.39 7.24 -2.21
C ALA A 2 -32.88 6.96 -2.39
N GLY A 3 -32.34 6.02 -1.64
CA GLY A 3 -30.94 5.61 -1.77
C GLY A 3 -30.71 4.99 -3.15
N THR A 4 -29.63 5.39 -3.82
CA THR A 4 -29.21 4.73 -5.06
C THR A 4 -28.62 3.36 -4.75
N ILE A 5 -28.54 2.45 -5.73
CA ILE A 5 -27.86 1.16 -5.55
C ILE A 5 -26.40 1.34 -5.11
N LEU A 6 -25.77 2.45 -5.49
CA LEU A 6 -24.39 2.81 -5.13
C LEU A 6 -24.26 3.32 -3.70
N SER A 7 -25.37 3.72 -3.07
CA SER A 7 -25.44 4.18 -1.68
C SER A 7 -25.97 3.09 -0.74
N ASN A 8 -26.25 1.90 -1.27
CA ASN A 8 -26.73 0.79 -0.46
C ASN A 8 -25.59 0.27 0.45
N PRO A 9 -25.81 0.10 1.77
CA PRO A 9 -24.79 -0.44 2.68
C PRO A 9 -24.17 -1.75 2.20
N LEU A 10 -24.95 -2.67 1.63
CA LEU A 10 -24.41 -3.92 1.09
C LEU A 10 -23.43 -3.68 -0.07
N PHE A 11 -23.69 -2.66 -0.88
CA PHE A 11 -22.81 -2.32 -1.98
C PHE A 11 -21.52 -1.68 -1.47
N VAL A 12 -21.63 -0.70 -0.58
CA VAL A 12 -20.49 0.09 -0.10
C VAL A 12 -19.61 -0.69 0.87
N GLU A 13 -20.20 -1.45 1.80
CA GLU A 13 -19.48 -2.10 2.89
C GLU A 13 -19.04 -3.53 2.54
N THR A 14 -19.57 -4.13 1.47
CA THR A 14 -19.25 -5.52 1.09
C THR A 14 -18.74 -5.64 -0.34
N ILE A 15 -19.50 -5.11 -1.31
CA ILE A 15 -19.16 -5.29 -2.74
C ILE A 15 -17.92 -4.45 -3.12
N LEU A 16 -17.82 -3.20 -2.65
CA LEU A 16 -16.65 -2.36 -2.94
C LEU A 16 -15.35 -2.94 -2.36
N PRO A 17 -15.27 -3.37 -1.08
CA PRO A 17 -14.09 -4.05 -0.54
C PRO A 17 -13.71 -5.31 -1.30
N PHE A 18 -14.71 -6.13 -1.66
CA PHE A 18 -14.51 -7.31 -2.49
C PHE A 18 -13.85 -6.96 -3.82
N LEU A 19 -14.42 -6.01 -4.56
CA LEU A 19 -13.90 -5.58 -5.86
C LEU A 19 -12.49 -5.00 -5.71
N PHE A 20 -12.25 -4.24 -4.66
CA PHE A 20 -10.95 -3.67 -4.37
C PHE A 20 -9.89 -4.75 -4.16
N VAL A 21 -10.15 -5.72 -3.29
CA VAL A 21 -9.24 -6.85 -3.05
C VAL A 21 -9.06 -7.69 -4.31
N PHE A 22 -10.14 -8.00 -5.01
CA PHE A 22 -10.12 -8.75 -6.26
C PHE A 22 -9.17 -8.11 -7.29
N VAL A 23 -9.36 -6.82 -7.57
CA VAL A 23 -8.54 -6.08 -8.54
C VAL A 23 -7.10 -5.96 -8.07
N MET A 24 -6.87 -5.68 -6.79
CA MET A 24 -5.53 -5.50 -6.26
C MET A 24 -4.71 -6.80 -6.29
N ILE A 25 -5.29 -7.92 -5.84
CA ILE A 25 -4.64 -9.23 -5.91
C ILE A 25 -4.42 -9.63 -7.37
N PHE A 26 -5.39 -9.42 -8.25
CA PHE A 26 -5.24 -9.68 -9.68
C PHE A 26 -4.05 -8.92 -10.27
N ALA A 27 -3.97 -7.62 -10.01
CA ALA A 27 -2.89 -6.76 -10.48
C ALA A 27 -1.52 -7.20 -9.94
N ILE A 28 -1.45 -7.59 -8.66
CA ILE A 28 -0.22 -8.11 -8.04
C ILE A 28 0.21 -9.41 -8.71
N LEU A 29 -0.70 -10.35 -8.93
CA LEU A 29 -0.40 -11.64 -9.59
C LEU A 29 0.08 -11.42 -11.04
N GLN A 30 -0.61 -10.57 -11.81
CA GLN A 30 -0.20 -10.24 -13.18
C GLN A 30 1.16 -9.55 -13.24
N LYS A 31 1.44 -8.62 -12.32
CA LYS A 31 2.70 -7.87 -12.30
C LYS A 31 3.87 -8.75 -11.84
N SER A 32 3.63 -9.64 -10.88
CA SER A 32 4.65 -10.54 -10.33
C SER A 32 4.90 -11.76 -11.20
N ARG A 33 3.94 -12.17 -12.04
CA ARG A 33 3.99 -13.40 -12.87
C ARG A 33 4.25 -14.66 -12.04
N ILE A 34 3.83 -14.67 -10.77
CA ILE A 34 4.12 -15.76 -9.82
C ILE A 34 3.51 -17.10 -10.24
N LEU A 35 2.36 -17.07 -10.94
CA LEU A 35 1.68 -18.26 -11.44
C LEU A 35 2.13 -18.66 -12.87
N GLY A 36 3.12 -17.95 -13.42
CA GLY A 36 3.64 -18.14 -14.77
C GLY A 36 3.17 -17.08 -15.76
N GLU A 37 3.78 -17.07 -16.94
CA GLU A 37 3.46 -16.09 -17.99
C GLU A 37 2.14 -16.41 -18.70
N ASN A 38 1.40 -15.36 -19.08
CA ASN A 38 0.12 -15.46 -19.80
C ASN A 38 -0.97 -16.26 -19.06
N LYS A 39 -0.93 -16.31 -17.72
CA LYS A 39 -1.91 -17.01 -16.87
C LYS A 39 -3.05 -16.13 -16.36
N ASN A 40 -3.46 -15.12 -17.16
CA ASN A 40 -4.48 -14.14 -16.79
C ASN A 40 -5.80 -14.75 -16.29
N GLN A 41 -6.25 -15.87 -16.87
CA GLN A 41 -7.46 -16.55 -16.41
C GLN A 41 -7.30 -17.15 -15.01
N ILE A 42 -6.14 -17.73 -14.72
CA ILE A 42 -5.83 -18.33 -13.43
C ILE A 42 -5.68 -17.21 -12.40
N ASP A 43 -4.95 -16.14 -12.72
CA ASP A 43 -4.80 -14.98 -11.86
C ASP A 43 -6.16 -14.40 -11.45
N ALA A 44 -7.11 -14.30 -12.40
CA ALA A 44 -8.47 -13.81 -12.15
C ALA A 44 -9.28 -14.76 -11.25
N ILE A 45 -9.18 -16.08 -11.45
CA ILE A 45 -9.87 -17.05 -10.61
C ILE A 45 -9.30 -17.02 -9.18
N VAL A 46 -7.97 -16.96 -9.04
CA VAL A 46 -7.31 -16.90 -7.74
C VAL A 46 -7.68 -15.62 -7.01
N SER A 47 -7.61 -14.47 -7.67
CA SER A 47 -7.98 -13.19 -7.05
C SER A 47 -9.47 -13.14 -6.68
N LEU A 48 -10.35 -13.77 -7.47
CA LEU A 48 -11.78 -13.89 -7.17
C LEU A 48 -12.00 -14.69 -5.88
N VAL A 49 -11.37 -15.85 -5.78
CA VAL A 49 -11.45 -16.70 -4.58
C VAL A 49 -10.91 -15.96 -3.36
N VAL A 50 -9.77 -15.28 -3.48
CA VAL A 50 -9.20 -14.49 -2.37
C VAL A 50 -10.14 -13.36 -1.96
N GLY A 51 -10.70 -12.60 -2.91
CA GLY A 51 -11.66 -11.54 -2.61
C GLY A 51 -12.90 -12.07 -1.89
N LEU A 52 -13.45 -13.21 -2.33
CA LEU A 52 -14.59 -13.86 -1.69
C LEU A 52 -14.26 -14.37 -0.28
N ILE A 53 -13.05 -14.88 -0.05
CA ILE A 53 -12.61 -15.30 1.28
C ILE A 53 -12.51 -14.07 2.20
N VAL A 54 -11.95 -12.96 1.74
CA VAL A 54 -11.75 -11.76 2.58
C VAL A 54 -13.08 -11.19 3.08
N ILE A 55 -14.13 -11.17 2.27
CA ILE A 55 -15.45 -10.67 2.73
C ILE A 55 -16.10 -11.53 3.82
N THR A 56 -15.65 -12.76 4.02
CA THR A 56 -16.13 -13.60 5.13
C THR A 56 -15.62 -13.13 6.49
N PHE A 57 -14.55 -12.33 6.53
CA PHE A 57 -13.94 -11.82 7.74
C PHE A 57 -14.31 -10.35 7.95
N SER A 58 -15.29 -10.08 8.83
CA SER A 58 -15.76 -8.72 9.11
C SER A 58 -14.64 -7.76 9.54
N GLN A 59 -13.68 -8.24 10.34
CA GLN A 59 -12.52 -7.44 10.75
C GLN A 59 -11.63 -7.04 9.58
N ALA A 60 -11.38 -7.95 8.62
CA ALA A 60 -10.58 -7.66 7.45
C ALA A 60 -11.28 -6.63 6.55
N VAL A 61 -12.60 -6.78 6.37
CA VAL A 61 -13.43 -5.83 5.63
C VAL A 61 -13.41 -4.44 6.28
N GLY A 62 -13.49 -4.36 7.62
CA GLY A 62 -13.40 -3.11 8.37
C GLY A 62 -12.09 -2.35 8.09
N ILE A 63 -10.95 -3.04 8.18
CA ILE A 63 -9.64 -2.46 7.86
C ILE A 63 -9.60 -1.96 6.41
N ILE A 64 -10.12 -2.75 5.46
CA ILE A 64 -10.17 -2.34 4.04
C ILE A 64 -11.04 -1.08 3.86
N ASN A 65 -12.19 -1.02 4.53
CA ASN A 65 -13.09 0.15 4.49
C ASN A 65 -12.41 1.44 4.96
N GLU A 66 -11.59 1.35 5.99
CA GLU A 66 -10.84 2.50 6.51
C GLU A 66 -9.66 2.89 5.61
N LEU A 67 -9.00 1.92 4.96
CA LEU A 67 -7.89 2.17 4.05
C LEU A 67 -8.34 2.64 2.66
N MET A 68 -9.56 2.29 2.23
CA MET A 68 -10.08 2.63 0.90
C MET A 68 -10.02 4.13 0.57
N PRO A 69 -10.49 5.06 1.42
CA PRO A 69 -10.37 6.50 1.16
C PRO A 69 -8.92 6.94 0.92
N PHE A 70 -7.99 6.47 1.77
CA PHE A 70 -6.57 6.81 1.64
C PHE A 70 -5.99 6.27 0.33
N LEU A 71 -6.29 5.03 -0.03
CA LEU A 71 -5.83 4.40 -1.27
C LEU A 71 -6.39 5.11 -2.50
N ALA A 72 -7.68 5.44 -2.50
CA ALA A 72 -8.31 6.16 -3.60
C ALA A 72 -7.71 7.57 -3.79
N VAL A 73 -7.56 8.32 -2.69
CA VAL A 73 -7.00 9.68 -2.73
C VAL A 73 -5.54 9.65 -3.16
N SER A 74 -4.71 8.79 -2.56
CA SER A 74 -3.29 8.67 -2.90
C SER A 74 -3.07 8.23 -4.34
N ALA A 75 -3.81 7.22 -4.83
CA ALA A 75 -3.76 6.78 -6.21
C ALA A 75 -4.16 7.90 -7.18
N THR A 76 -5.19 8.67 -6.86
CA THR A 76 -5.63 9.83 -7.67
C THR A 76 -4.54 10.90 -7.71
N ILE A 77 -3.92 11.24 -6.57
CA ILE A 77 -2.84 12.22 -6.50
C ILE A 77 -1.64 11.76 -7.34
N ILE A 78 -1.23 10.49 -7.20
CA ILE A 78 -0.13 9.91 -7.98
C ILE A 78 -0.47 9.94 -9.47
N LEU A 79 -1.69 9.59 -9.86
CA LEU A 79 -2.13 9.59 -11.26
C LEU A 79 -2.06 11.01 -11.85
N VAL A 80 -2.62 12.01 -11.15
CA VAL A 80 -2.57 13.42 -11.59
C VAL A 80 -1.13 13.88 -11.72
N PHE A 81 -0.28 13.57 -10.72
CA PHE A 81 1.13 13.89 -10.78
C PHE A 81 1.83 13.24 -11.98
N LEU A 82 1.63 11.95 -12.23
CA LEU A 82 2.23 11.23 -13.36
C LEU A 82 1.79 11.81 -14.70
N ILE A 83 0.53 12.22 -14.83
CA ILE A 83 0.01 12.87 -16.04
C ILE A 83 0.68 14.22 -16.25
N LEU A 84 0.73 15.07 -15.22
CA LEU A 84 1.39 16.39 -15.29
C LEU A 84 2.89 16.23 -15.59
N PHE A 85 3.54 15.26 -14.95
CA PHE A 85 4.94 14.93 -15.16
C PHE A 85 5.19 14.46 -16.60
N ALA A 86 4.41 13.51 -17.10
CA ALA A 86 4.52 13.02 -18.48
C ALA A 86 4.26 14.13 -19.52
N MET A 87 3.39 15.08 -19.20
CA MET A 87 3.10 16.23 -20.07
C MET A 87 4.28 17.22 -20.15
N VAL A 88 4.97 17.45 -19.04
CA VAL A 88 6.15 18.35 -18.99
C VAL A 88 7.37 17.69 -19.64
N PHE A 89 7.55 16.38 -19.46
CA PHE A 89 8.71 15.64 -19.94
C PHE A 89 8.35 14.77 -21.16
N LYS A 90 8.51 15.32 -22.36
CA LYS A 90 8.17 14.67 -23.63
C LYS A 90 9.21 13.60 -24.04
N GLU A 91 8.76 12.34 -24.06
CA GLU A 91 9.12 11.17 -24.91
C GLU A 91 10.55 10.82 -25.35
N LYS A 92 11.61 11.51 -24.94
CA LYS A 92 12.98 11.03 -25.24
C LYS A 92 13.67 10.52 -23.99
N GLU A 93 13.54 9.21 -23.78
CA GLU A 93 14.29 8.37 -22.83
C GLU A 93 14.50 9.02 -21.47
N PHE A 94 13.40 9.32 -20.78
CA PHE A 94 13.49 9.84 -19.43
C PHE A 94 13.57 8.69 -18.43
N GLU A 95 14.81 8.32 -18.05
CA GLU A 95 15.04 7.52 -16.87
C GLU A 95 14.68 8.34 -15.63
N ILE A 96 13.67 7.93 -14.86
CA ILE A 96 13.37 8.56 -13.57
C ILE A 96 14.68 8.56 -12.75
N PRO A 97 15.22 9.73 -12.38
CA PRO A 97 16.48 9.78 -11.65
C PRO A 97 16.32 8.99 -10.36
N LYS A 98 17.29 8.11 -10.06
CA LYS A 98 17.20 7.13 -8.98
C LYS A 98 16.81 7.74 -7.63
N GLY A 99 17.26 8.97 -7.35
CA GLY A 99 16.92 9.69 -6.12
C GLY A 99 15.44 10.07 -6.02
N LEU A 100 14.80 10.43 -7.14
CA LEU A 100 13.39 10.78 -7.18
C LEU A 100 12.51 9.53 -7.02
N ARG A 101 12.89 8.43 -7.69
CA ARG A 101 12.25 7.11 -7.52
C ARG A 101 12.33 6.60 -6.08
N LEU A 102 13.51 6.75 -5.45
CA LEU A 102 13.73 6.37 -4.06
C LEU A 102 12.90 7.25 -3.11
N GLY A 103 12.91 8.57 -3.30
CA GLY A 103 12.14 9.51 -2.50
C GLY A 103 10.64 9.21 -2.54
N PHE A 104 10.08 8.93 -3.72
CA PHE A 104 8.68 8.54 -3.84
C PHE A 104 8.39 7.18 -3.20
N GLY A 105 9.26 6.19 -3.37
CA GLY A 105 9.11 4.89 -2.73
C GLY A 105 9.09 4.98 -1.20
N VAL A 106 10.00 5.78 -0.62
CA VAL A 106 10.07 6.02 0.83
C VAL A 106 8.84 6.78 1.31
N LEU A 107 8.42 7.84 0.61
CA LEU A 107 7.26 8.65 1.00
C LEU A 107 5.96 7.83 0.98
N ILE A 108 5.73 7.05 -0.09
CA ILE A 108 4.57 6.16 -0.20
C ILE A 108 4.63 5.08 0.88
N GLY A 109 5.80 4.48 1.11
CA GLY A 109 6.00 3.49 2.16
C GLY A 109 5.61 4.03 3.54
N ILE A 110 6.13 5.20 3.93
CA ILE A 110 5.82 5.85 5.21
C ILE A 110 4.32 6.17 5.30
N ALA A 111 3.74 6.74 4.26
CA ALA A 111 2.33 7.13 4.26
C ALA A 111 1.39 5.90 4.42
N VAL A 112 1.69 4.80 3.72
CA VAL A 112 0.95 3.53 3.85
C VAL A 112 1.15 2.93 5.24
N THR A 113 2.37 2.91 5.76
CA THR A 113 2.64 2.39 7.12
C THR A 113 1.87 3.17 8.17
N VAL A 114 1.87 4.51 8.12
CA VAL A 114 1.11 5.35 9.06
C VAL A 114 -0.38 5.12 8.93
N ALA A 115 -0.92 5.07 7.70
CA ALA A 115 -2.34 4.81 7.47
C ALA A 115 -2.79 3.45 8.03
N VAL A 116 -1.97 2.40 7.84
CA VAL A 116 -2.23 1.07 8.41
C VAL A 116 -2.19 1.13 9.94
N LEU A 117 -1.15 1.75 10.53
CA LEU A 117 -1.03 1.83 11.98
C LEU A 117 -2.21 2.55 12.64
N VAL A 118 -2.67 3.65 12.03
CA VAL A 118 -3.83 4.41 12.52
C VAL A 118 -5.12 3.60 12.36
N SER A 119 -5.35 3.00 11.19
CA SER A 119 -6.55 2.19 10.93
C SER A 119 -6.63 0.96 11.83
N THR A 120 -5.52 0.28 12.11
CA THR A 120 -5.54 -0.90 12.99
C THR A 120 -5.61 -0.55 14.48
N GLY A 121 -5.66 0.73 14.86
CA GLY A 121 -5.53 1.19 16.26
C GLY A 121 -4.15 0.90 16.88
N ALA A 122 -3.19 0.44 16.07
CA ALA A 122 -1.83 0.16 16.51
C ALA A 122 -1.07 1.46 16.82
N TRP A 123 -1.45 2.56 16.16
CA TRP A 123 -0.95 3.89 16.46
C TRP A 123 -1.30 4.30 17.90
N ASP A 124 -2.55 4.08 18.32
CA ASP A 124 -2.99 4.39 19.68
C ASP A 124 -2.28 3.49 20.70
N TRP A 125 -2.02 2.21 20.37
CA TRP A 125 -1.20 1.32 21.20
C TRP A 125 0.26 1.80 21.32
N ILE A 126 0.86 2.29 20.22
CA ILE A 126 2.22 2.84 20.21
C ILE A 126 2.31 4.14 21.03
N VAL A 127 1.36 5.06 20.83
CA VAL A 127 1.33 6.36 21.52
C VAL A 127 0.99 6.17 23.00
N SER A 128 0.02 5.33 23.35
CA SER A 128 -0.30 5.03 24.76
C SER A 128 0.81 4.27 25.47
N SER A 129 1.58 3.44 24.77
CA SER A 129 2.80 2.82 25.31
C SER A 129 3.95 3.81 25.50
N TYR A 130 3.92 4.96 24.81
CA TYR A 130 4.88 6.07 24.97
C TYR A 130 4.47 7.02 26.09
N GLU A 131 3.17 7.29 26.25
CA GLU A 131 2.64 8.17 27.30
C GLU A 131 2.49 7.47 28.67
N GLY A 132 2.34 6.14 28.69
CA GLY A 132 2.03 5.37 29.90
C GLY A 132 3.22 4.78 30.67
N ASP A 133 4.44 4.76 30.11
CA ASP A 133 5.59 4.14 30.78
C ASP A 133 6.88 4.96 30.57
N THR A 134 7.38 5.55 31.67
CA THR A 134 8.68 6.26 31.72
C THR A 134 9.89 5.34 31.58
N ASN A 135 9.69 4.06 31.29
CA ASN A 135 10.78 3.11 31.07
C ASN A 135 11.55 3.43 29.79
N LEU A 136 12.72 4.03 29.98
CA LEU A 136 13.75 4.38 28.99
C LEU A 136 14.08 3.26 27.99
N ILE A 137 13.78 2.00 28.34
CA ILE A 137 14.02 0.82 27.52
C ILE A 137 13.07 0.76 26.31
N SER A 138 11.79 1.15 26.45
CA SER A 138 10.82 1.15 25.35
C SER A 138 11.11 2.23 24.32
N ASN A 139 11.46 3.44 24.79
CA ASN A 139 11.83 4.56 23.94
C ASN A 139 13.16 4.28 23.18
N THR A 140 14.12 3.63 23.84
CA THR A 140 15.39 3.23 23.20
C THR A 140 15.18 2.16 22.13
N PHE A 141 14.30 1.18 22.38
CA PHE A 141 13.99 0.14 21.39
C PHE A 141 13.35 0.72 20.12
N PHE A 142 12.37 1.62 20.25
CA PHE A 142 11.73 2.26 19.09
C PHE A 142 12.68 3.17 18.30
N ILE A 143 13.53 3.94 19.00
CA ILE A 143 14.58 4.74 18.33
C ILE A 143 15.54 3.82 17.56
N ILE A 144 15.93 2.68 18.13
CA ILE A 144 16.77 1.69 17.44
C ILE A 144 16.06 1.12 16.22
N VAL A 145 14.77 0.76 16.33
CA VAL A 145 14.00 0.23 15.19
C VAL A 145 13.87 1.27 14.07
N ILE A 146 13.60 2.54 14.41
CA ILE A 146 13.52 3.63 13.43
C ILE A 146 14.90 3.88 12.81
N LEU A 147 15.97 3.92 13.59
CA LEU A 147 17.34 4.09 13.09
C LEU A 147 17.77 2.93 12.20
N VAL A 148 17.39 1.69 12.53
CA VAL A 148 17.65 0.50 11.71
C VAL A 148 16.84 0.56 10.41
N ALA A 149 15.55 0.90 10.48
CA ALA A 149 14.70 1.05 9.31
C ALA A 149 15.23 2.15 8.37
N VAL A 150 15.64 3.29 8.91
CA VAL A 150 16.26 4.40 8.15
C VAL A 150 17.61 3.98 7.58
N SER A 151 18.43 3.26 8.35
CA SER A 151 19.74 2.78 7.88
C SER A 151 19.60 1.76 6.76
N ILE A 152 18.62 0.86 6.82
CA ILE A 152 18.30 -0.10 5.76
C ILE A 152 17.75 0.62 4.53
N ALA A 153 16.86 1.60 4.73
CA ALA A 153 16.27 2.37 3.64
C ALA A 153 17.28 3.28 2.93
N LEU A 154 18.26 3.81 3.66
CA LEU A 154 19.34 4.64 3.13
C LEU A 154 20.54 3.83 2.64
N TRP A 155 20.62 2.51 2.91
CA TRP A 155 21.72 1.69 2.44
C TRP A 155 21.68 1.64 0.90
N PRO A 156 22.67 2.22 0.21
CA PRO A 156 22.72 2.10 -1.23
C PRO A 156 23.04 0.65 -1.56
N SER A 157 22.05 -0.05 -2.13
CA SER A 157 22.23 -1.41 -2.66
C SER A 157 23.39 -1.39 -3.65
N LYS A 158 24.55 -1.91 -3.23
CA LYS A 158 25.76 -2.03 -4.04
C LYS A 158 25.42 -2.98 -5.18
N LYS A 159 25.23 -2.43 -6.38
CA LYS A 159 25.14 -3.20 -7.63
C LYS A 159 26.43 -4.00 -7.74
N ASN A 160 26.35 -5.32 -7.59
CA ASN A 160 27.46 -6.22 -7.93
C ASN A 160 27.86 -5.93 -9.38
N LYS A 161 29.10 -5.49 -9.54
CA LYS A 161 29.74 -5.34 -10.84
C LYS A 161 30.32 -6.72 -11.14
N ASP A 162 29.57 -7.51 -11.90
CA ASP A 162 30.12 -8.71 -12.52
C ASP A 162 31.34 -8.28 -13.35
N SER A 163 32.45 -8.95 -13.09
CA SER A 163 33.75 -8.71 -13.71
C SER A 163 33.85 -9.68 -14.89
N ASP A 164 33.77 -9.14 -16.10
CA ASP A 164 34.41 -9.71 -17.29
C ASP A 164 35.91 -9.40 -17.26
#